data_AF-V5IIH9-F1
#
_entry.id   AF-V5IIH9-F1
#
_cell.length_a   1.000
_cell.length_b   1.000
_cell.length_c   1.000
_cell.angle_alpha   90.00
_cell.angle_beta   90.00
_cell.angle_gamma   90.00
#
_symmetry.space_group_name_H-M   'P 1'
#
loop_
_entity.id
_entity.type
_entity.pdbx_description
1 polymer ?
#
loop_
_entity_poly.entity_id
_entity_poly.type
_entity_poly.pdbx_seq_one_letter_code
_entity_poly.pdbx_strand_id
1 'polypeptide(L)'
;ESNQDAWKFMAAPGHFKYVLYRNFHGDPSNEGVYRCTMLQKVLYENKETKKMEVANFTKWFDVSLNKSFYIQSYYKMAQLNGTSVKNVLSARHRRYGSVTREYCYPFVYTDGNCAVVLMSHWDHAAAKQCKNVPCVQMSHPLGGTAQKEEKRPCETACEMWVRAENLDKASVSEDCTSYYERFCGEAKFPLYNKTICDLVEEADVTVTSDDGCHRDEL
;
A
#
# COMPACT_ATOMS: atom_id res chain seq x y z
N GLU A 1 -0.54 -9.05 19.02
CA GLU A 1 -0.80 -9.61 17.68
C GLU A 1 -2.09 -9.10 17.02
N SER A 2 -3.14 -8.73 17.77
CA SER A 2 -4.34 -8.09 17.22
C SER A 2 -4.05 -6.88 16.31
N ASN A 3 -2.96 -6.16 16.59
CA ASN A 3 -2.55 -4.98 15.83
C ASN A 3 -1.89 -5.32 14.49
N GLN A 4 -1.98 -6.57 14.03
CA GLN A 4 -1.54 -6.99 12.69
C GLN A 4 -2.67 -7.67 11.91
N ASP A 5 -3.90 -7.70 12.44
CA ASP A 5 -5.03 -8.27 11.73
C ASP A 5 -5.38 -7.39 10.51
N ALA A 6 -4.97 -7.83 9.32
CA ALA A 6 -5.17 -7.11 8.07
C ALA A 6 -6.67 -6.92 7.77
N TRP A 7 -7.52 -7.84 8.24
CA TRP A 7 -8.96 -7.73 8.06
C TRP A 7 -9.54 -6.52 8.78
N LYS A 8 -8.99 -6.14 9.94
CA LYS A 8 -9.43 -4.98 10.72
C LYS A 8 -9.39 -3.69 9.90
N PHE A 9 -8.34 -3.48 9.11
CA PHE A 9 -8.21 -2.34 8.21
C PHE A 9 -9.01 -2.54 6.93
N MET A 10 -8.85 -3.69 6.29
CA MET A 10 -9.39 -3.93 4.95
C MET A 10 -10.91 -4.02 4.93
N ALA A 11 -11.53 -4.56 5.98
CA ALA A 11 -12.99 -4.63 6.11
C ALA A 11 -13.60 -3.35 6.70
N ALA A 12 -12.79 -2.39 7.19
CA ALA A 12 -13.30 -1.17 7.78
C ALA A 12 -14.25 -0.40 6.84
N PRO A 13 -15.30 0.25 7.39
CA PRO A 13 -16.25 1.06 6.62
C PRO A 13 -15.57 2.15 5.81
N GLY A 14 -16.29 2.71 4.83
CA GLY A 14 -15.78 3.74 3.95
C GLY A 14 -15.32 3.21 2.59
N HIS A 15 -15.33 4.10 1.61
CA HIS A 15 -15.06 3.76 0.21
C HIS A 15 -13.59 3.87 -0.13
N PHE A 16 -12.87 4.84 0.45
CA PHE A 16 -11.50 5.15 0.08
C PHE A 16 -10.50 4.90 1.19
N LYS A 17 -9.32 4.43 0.80
CA LYS A 17 -8.11 4.37 1.63
C LYS A 17 -6.95 4.87 0.81
N TYR A 18 -6.07 5.68 1.39
CA TYR A 18 -5.00 6.36 0.69
C TYR A 18 -3.64 5.94 1.23
N VAL A 19 -2.67 5.86 0.34
CA VAL A 19 -1.26 5.88 0.74
C VAL A 19 -0.88 7.32 1.05
N LEU A 20 -0.53 7.61 2.29
CA LEU A 20 -0.02 8.92 2.69
C LEU A 20 1.40 9.11 2.18
N TYR A 21 2.26 8.15 2.49
CA TYR A 21 3.66 8.16 2.10
C TYR A 21 4.24 6.75 2.05
N ARG A 22 5.40 6.64 1.40
CA ARG A 22 6.19 5.41 1.28
C ARG A 22 7.69 5.75 1.19
N ASN A 23 8.57 4.76 1.25
CA ASN A 23 10.03 4.98 1.22
C ASN A 23 10.69 4.60 -0.11
N PHE A 24 9.90 4.39 -1.17
CA PHE A 24 10.37 4.04 -2.50
C PHE A 24 9.57 4.79 -3.59
N HIS A 25 10.15 4.89 -4.79
CA HIS A 25 9.39 5.24 -5.99
C HIS A 25 8.96 3.93 -6.66
N GLY A 26 7.64 3.74 -6.74
CA GLY A 26 6.98 2.55 -7.29
C GLY A 26 6.47 2.82 -8.70
N ASP A 27 7.26 3.53 -9.50
CA ASP A 27 7.01 3.84 -10.90
C ASP A 27 8.19 3.33 -11.75
N PRO A 28 7.98 3.01 -13.04
CA PRO A 28 9.02 2.39 -13.87
C PRO A 28 10.31 3.21 -14.02
N SER A 29 10.23 4.55 -13.95
CA SER A 29 11.43 5.40 -13.99
C SER A 29 12.12 5.53 -12.63
N ASN A 30 11.47 5.11 -11.54
CA ASN A 30 11.93 5.27 -10.17
C ASN A 30 12.21 6.74 -9.82
N GLU A 31 11.34 7.64 -10.30
CA GLU A 31 11.45 9.10 -10.15
C GLU A 31 10.33 9.67 -9.29
N GLY A 32 9.37 8.84 -8.88
CA GLY A 32 8.25 9.29 -8.07
C GLY A 32 7.24 10.06 -8.90
N VAL A 33 6.88 9.56 -10.09
CA VAL A 33 5.86 10.20 -10.93
C VAL A 33 4.43 9.79 -10.54
N TYR A 34 4.27 8.70 -9.78
CA TYR A 34 2.96 8.30 -9.28
C TYR A 34 2.58 9.07 -8.01
N ARG A 35 1.35 9.55 -7.99
CA ARG A 35 0.73 10.30 -6.90
C ARG A 35 -0.63 9.71 -6.57
N CYS A 36 -1.09 9.99 -5.36
CA CYS A 36 -2.37 9.57 -4.83
C CYS A 36 -2.73 8.09 -5.11
N THR A 37 -1.82 7.19 -4.73
CA THR A 37 -2.17 5.77 -4.71
C THR A 37 -3.25 5.54 -3.66
N MET A 38 -4.36 4.95 -4.08
CA MET A 38 -5.51 4.70 -3.22
C MET A 38 -6.19 3.38 -3.55
N LEU A 39 -7.00 2.91 -2.61
CA LEU A 39 -7.96 1.85 -2.78
C LEU A 39 -9.38 2.45 -2.78
N GLN A 40 -10.18 2.12 -3.79
CA GLN A 40 -11.61 2.36 -3.83
C GLN A 40 -12.39 1.04 -3.71
N LYS A 41 -13.35 0.99 -2.79
CA LYS A 41 -14.37 -0.07 -2.69
C LYS A 41 -15.65 0.35 -3.42
N VAL A 42 -16.05 -0.45 -4.40
CA VAL A 42 -17.27 -0.25 -5.17
C VAL A 42 -18.25 -1.37 -4.85
N LEU A 43 -19.42 -1.00 -4.31
CA LEU A 43 -20.53 -1.92 -4.12
C LEU A 43 -21.29 -2.05 -5.43
N TYR A 44 -21.58 -3.26 -5.87
CA TYR A 44 -22.40 -3.52 -7.06
C TYR A 44 -23.33 -4.69 -6.82
N GLU A 45 -24.48 -4.70 -7.50
CA GLU A 45 -25.35 -5.87 -7.54
C GLU A 45 -24.83 -6.81 -8.63
N ASN A 46 -24.43 -8.01 -8.23
CA ASN A 46 -24.08 -9.06 -9.17
C ASN A 46 -25.35 -9.51 -9.90
N LYS A 47 -25.36 -9.32 -11.23
CA LYS A 47 -26.54 -9.59 -12.06
C LYS A 47 -26.99 -11.05 -12.05
N GLU A 48 -26.06 -11.98 -11.85
CA GLU A 48 -26.29 -13.43 -11.84
C GLU A 48 -26.77 -13.89 -10.47
N THR A 49 -26.08 -13.49 -9.41
CA THR A 49 -26.38 -13.96 -8.05
C THR A 49 -27.46 -13.13 -7.36
N LYS A 50 -27.79 -11.94 -7.89
CA LYS A 50 -28.68 -10.91 -7.28
C LYS A 50 -28.23 -10.49 -5.88
N LYS A 51 -26.94 -10.62 -5.59
CA LYS A 51 -26.33 -10.24 -4.31
C LYS A 51 -25.49 -9.00 -4.47
N MET A 52 -25.46 -8.20 -3.42
CA MET A 52 -24.50 -7.11 -3.31
C MET A 52 -23.10 -7.68 -3.09
N GLU A 53 -22.15 -7.27 -3.93
CA GLU A 53 -20.76 -7.66 -3.88
C GLU A 53 -19.86 -6.41 -3.84
N VAL A 54 -18.60 -6.59 -3.45
CA VAL A 54 -17.60 -5.52 -3.37
C VAL A 54 -16.50 -5.78 -4.38
N ALA A 55 -16.33 -4.85 -5.31
CA ALA A 55 -15.14 -4.76 -6.15
C ALA A 55 -14.13 -3.80 -5.52
N ASN A 56 -12.84 -4.14 -5.61
CA ASN A 56 -11.75 -3.32 -5.11
C ASN A 56 -10.94 -2.79 -6.29
N PHE A 57 -10.64 -1.50 -6.30
CA PHE A 57 -9.84 -0.85 -7.33
C PHE A 57 -8.66 -0.13 -6.69
N THR A 58 -7.45 -0.44 -7.13
CA THR A 58 -6.29 0.39 -6.82
C THR A 58 -6.21 1.47 -7.88
N LYS A 59 -6.11 2.74 -7.47
CA LYS A 59 -6.07 3.90 -8.37
C LYS A 59 -4.84 4.75 -8.07
N TRP A 60 -4.35 5.46 -9.06
CA TRP A 60 -3.25 6.41 -8.91
C TRP A 60 -3.29 7.46 -10.01
N PHE A 61 -2.57 8.56 -9.80
CA PHE A 61 -2.33 9.60 -10.80
C PHE A 61 -0.90 9.48 -11.31
N ASP A 62 -0.72 9.52 -12.62
CA ASP A 62 0.59 9.69 -13.24
C ASP A 62 0.77 11.16 -13.62
N VAL A 63 1.69 11.85 -12.94
CA VAL A 63 1.95 13.27 -13.20
C VAL A 63 2.64 13.51 -14.53
N SER A 64 3.37 12.52 -15.07
CA SER A 64 4.04 12.63 -16.37
C SER A 64 3.04 12.61 -17.53
N LEU A 65 1.92 11.91 -17.34
CA LEU A 65 0.84 11.80 -18.32
C LEU A 65 -0.36 12.69 -18.00
N ASN A 66 -0.36 13.33 -16.83
CA ASN A 66 -1.47 14.11 -16.30
C ASN A 66 -2.79 13.32 -16.34
N LYS A 67 -2.75 12.04 -15.92
CA LYS A 67 -3.87 11.10 -16.07
C LYS A 67 -4.02 10.16 -14.87
N SER A 68 -5.27 9.91 -14.49
CA SER A 68 -5.64 8.90 -13.50
C SER A 68 -5.72 7.51 -14.14
N PHE A 69 -5.23 6.51 -13.41
CA PHE A 69 -5.26 5.10 -13.78
C PHE A 69 -5.89 4.27 -12.66
N TYR A 70 -6.39 3.09 -13.02
CA TYR A 70 -6.92 2.15 -12.05
C TYR A 70 -6.70 0.71 -12.49
N ILE A 71 -6.74 -0.19 -11.50
CA ILE A 71 -6.70 -1.63 -11.71
C ILE A 71 -7.63 -2.33 -10.73
N GLN A 72 -8.45 -3.26 -11.24
CA GLN A 72 -9.29 -4.09 -10.38
C GLN A 72 -8.42 -5.12 -9.66
N SER A 73 -8.63 -5.27 -8.35
CA SER A 73 -7.85 -6.14 -7.48
C SER A 73 -8.74 -7.13 -6.74
N TYR A 74 -8.28 -8.36 -6.64
CA TYR A 74 -8.94 -9.48 -5.94
C TYR A 74 -8.14 -9.82 -4.70
N TYR A 75 -8.80 -9.84 -3.55
CA TYR A 75 -8.15 -9.94 -2.26
C TYR A 75 -8.52 -11.22 -1.53
N LYS A 76 -7.53 -11.83 -0.89
CA LYS A 76 -7.72 -12.86 0.14
C LYS A 76 -6.84 -12.52 1.35
N MET A 77 -7.33 -12.82 2.54
CA MET A 77 -6.52 -12.68 3.76
C MET A 77 -5.82 -14.01 4.05
N ALA A 78 -4.51 -13.94 4.21
CA ALA A 78 -3.65 -15.06 4.57
C ALA A 78 -2.97 -14.80 5.91
N GLN A 79 -2.42 -15.87 6.48
CA GLN A 79 -1.75 -15.89 7.78
C GLN A 79 -0.30 -16.30 7.55
N LEU A 80 0.65 -15.53 8.09
CA LEU A 80 2.05 -15.96 8.12
C LEU A 80 2.23 -17.08 9.15
N ASN A 81 3.08 -18.06 8.82
CA ASN A 81 3.42 -19.14 9.72
C ASN A 81 3.92 -18.59 11.06
N GLY A 82 3.36 -19.10 12.16
CA GLY A 82 3.73 -18.69 13.52
C GLY A 82 2.99 -17.47 14.06
N THR A 83 2.06 -16.88 13.30
CA THR A 83 1.15 -15.82 13.81
C THR A 83 -0.21 -16.40 14.15
N SER A 84 -1.02 -15.77 15.01
CA SER A 84 -2.40 -16.20 15.29
C SER A 84 -3.49 -15.44 14.51
N VAL A 85 -3.10 -14.49 13.65
CA VAL A 85 -4.00 -13.56 12.95
C VAL A 85 -3.75 -13.56 11.45
N LYS A 86 -4.76 -13.21 10.65
CA LYS A 86 -4.58 -13.05 9.20
C LYS A 86 -3.92 -11.71 8.89
N ASN A 87 -2.59 -11.69 8.92
CA ASN A 87 -1.78 -10.50 8.77
C ASN A 87 -1.26 -10.23 7.36
N VAL A 88 -1.70 -10.99 6.36
CA VAL A 88 -1.27 -10.77 4.96
C VAL A 88 -2.49 -10.51 4.11
N LEU A 89 -2.50 -9.37 3.42
CA LEU A 89 -3.35 -9.19 2.26
C LEU A 89 -2.65 -9.84 1.07
N SER A 90 -3.33 -10.77 0.43
CA SER A 90 -2.84 -11.42 -0.77
C SER A 90 -3.70 -11.00 -1.94
N ALA A 91 -3.10 -10.36 -2.94
CA ALA A 91 -3.81 -9.77 -4.06
C ALA A 91 -3.43 -10.36 -5.41
N ARG A 92 -4.41 -10.40 -6.30
CA ARG A 92 -4.21 -10.58 -7.74
C ARG A 92 -4.89 -9.43 -8.46
N HIS A 93 -4.37 -9.00 -9.59
CA HIS A 93 -4.85 -7.83 -10.29
C HIS A 93 -5.31 -8.21 -11.70
N ARG A 94 -6.39 -7.59 -12.19
CA ARG A 94 -6.85 -7.78 -13.58
C ARG A 94 -6.10 -6.80 -14.50
N ARG A 95 -5.30 -7.31 -15.44
CA ARG A 95 -4.48 -6.55 -16.38
C ARG A 95 -4.70 -7.09 -17.80
N TYR A 96 -5.18 -6.25 -18.72
CA TYR A 96 -5.42 -6.61 -20.13
C TYR A 96 -6.21 -7.94 -20.30
N GLY A 97 -7.35 -8.05 -19.62
CA GLY A 97 -8.18 -9.27 -19.61
C GLY A 97 -7.60 -10.48 -18.85
N SER A 98 -6.33 -10.45 -18.45
CA SER A 98 -5.67 -11.51 -17.68
C SER A 98 -5.60 -11.19 -16.19
N VAL A 99 -5.39 -12.22 -15.35
CA VAL A 99 -5.19 -12.03 -13.91
C VAL A 99 -3.73 -12.31 -13.56
N THR A 100 -3.08 -11.37 -12.88
CA THR A 100 -1.67 -11.50 -12.50
C THR A 100 -1.43 -12.70 -11.58
N ARG A 101 -0.13 -12.99 -11.37
CA ARG A 101 0.30 -13.76 -10.21
C ARG A 101 -0.10 -13.07 -8.92
N GLU A 102 -0.01 -13.84 -7.84
CA GLU A 102 -0.29 -13.38 -6.50
C GLU A 102 0.84 -12.49 -5.95
N TYR A 103 0.46 -11.38 -5.33
CA TYR A 103 1.33 -10.49 -4.57
C TYR A 103 0.90 -10.49 -3.11
N CYS A 104 1.85 -10.62 -2.19
CA CYS A 104 1.60 -10.65 -0.76
C CYS A 104 2.04 -9.34 -0.11
N TYR A 105 1.15 -8.77 0.69
CA TYR A 105 1.32 -7.50 1.39
C TYR A 105 1.13 -7.71 2.89
N PRO A 106 2.21 -8.06 3.63
CA PRO A 106 2.16 -8.22 5.08
C PRO A 106 1.84 -6.90 5.80
N PHE A 107 0.93 -6.96 6.76
CA PHE A 107 0.60 -5.88 7.68
C PHE A 107 1.47 -6.02 8.91
N VAL A 108 2.40 -5.09 9.11
CA VAL A 108 3.22 -5.06 10.34
C VAL A 108 2.56 -4.28 11.46
N TYR A 109 1.59 -3.42 11.12
CA TYR A 109 0.74 -2.73 12.07
C TYR A 109 -0.60 -2.30 11.45
N THR A 110 -1.67 -2.34 12.23
CA THR A 110 -2.90 -1.60 11.99
C THR A 110 -3.74 -1.46 13.27
N ASP A 111 -4.36 -0.30 13.44
CA ASP A 111 -5.40 -0.04 14.42
C ASP A 111 -6.83 -0.05 13.82
N GLY A 112 -6.95 -0.30 12.51
CA GLY A 112 -8.20 -0.21 11.74
C GLY A 112 -8.45 1.15 11.09
N ASN A 113 -7.76 2.21 11.51
CA ASN A 113 -7.82 3.56 10.93
C ASN A 113 -6.64 3.84 10.01
N CYS A 114 -5.45 3.36 10.39
CA CYS A 114 -4.24 3.35 9.57
C CYS A 114 -3.60 1.97 9.56
N ALA A 115 -2.68 1.77 8.61
CA ALA A 115 -1.92 0.53 8.48
C ALA A 115 -0.52 0.80 7.94
N VAL A 116 0.43 -0.01 8.39
CA VAL A 116 1.78 -0.08 7.83
C VAL A 116 1.92 -1.41 7.12
N VAL A 117 2.15 -1.34 5.82
CA VAL A 117 2.11 -2.49 4.92
C VAL A 117 3.47 -2.64 4.25
N LEU A 118 4.03 -3.85 4.27
CA LEU A 118 5.27 -4.18 3.59
C LEU A 118 5.02 -4.43 2.10
N MET A 119 5.89 -3.87 1.28
CA MET A 119 5.82 -3.88 -0.18
C MET A 119 7.03 -4.63 -0.75
N SER A 120 7.27 -5.86 -0.32
CA SER A 120 8.55 -6.58 -0.56
C SER A 120 9.00 -6.67 -2.02
N HIS A 121 8.07 -6.65 -2.99
CA HIS A 121 8.37 -6.58 -4.42
C HIS A 121 9.11 -5.28 -4.83
N TRP A 122 9.01 -4.23 -4.02
CA TRP A 122 9.70 -2.94 -4.16
C TRP A 122 10.96 -2.80 -3.30
N ASP A 123 11.40 -3.84 -2.59
CA ASP A 123 12.61 -3.78 -1.75
C ASP A 123 13.86 -3.33 -2.52
N HIS A 124 13.95 -3.70 -3.81
CA HIS A 124 15.04 -3.28 -4.68
C HIS A 124 15.06 -1.75 -4.88
N ALA A 125 13.89 -1.13 -5.03
CA ALA A 125 13.74 0.31 -5.16
C ALA A 125 14.04 0.97 -3.80
N ALA A 126 13.44 0.51 -2.70
CA ALA A 126 13.74 1.03 -1.36
C ALA A 126 15.24 1.01 -1.05
N ALA A 127 15.93 -0.11 -1.33
CA ALA A 127 17.37 -0.22 -1.15
C ALA A 127 18.17 0.77 -1.99
N LYS A 128 17.76 1.04 -3.23
CA LYS A 128 18.39 2.06 -4.08
C LYS A 128 18.25 3.45 -3.47
N GLN A 129 17.08 3.82 -2.97
CA GLN A 129 16.89 5.15 -2.39
C GLN A 129 17.54 5.25 -1.01
N CYS A 130 17.61 4.17 -0.23
CA CYS A 130 18.29 4.19 1.06
C CYS A 130 19.79 4.45 0.93
N LYS A 131 20.44 4.01 -0.16
CA LYS A 131 21.88 4.30 -0.40
C LYS A 131 22.16 5.81 -0.53
N ASN A 132 21.16 6.60 -0.89
CA ASN A 132 21.28 8.06 -1.04
C ASN A 132 21.01 8.83 0.26
N VAL A 133 20.62 8.14 1.34
CA VAL A 133 20.42 8.74 2.68
C VAL A 133 21.73 8.59 3.46
N PRO A 134 22.31 9.69 4.01
CA PRO A 134 23.49 9.60 4.87
C PRO A 134 23.20 8.66 6.04
N CYS A 135 24.09 7.70 6.30
CA CYS A 135 23.92 6.76 7.39
C CYS A 135 23.83 7.51 8.73
N VAL A 136 22.68 7.49 9.39
CA VAL A 136 22.63 7.70 10.84
C VAL A 136 23.13 6.40 11.45
N GLN A 137 24.35 6.43 11.99
CA GLN A 137 24.86 5.31 12.78
C GLN A 137 24.01 5.17 14.05
N MET A 138 23.05 4.24 14.05
CA MET A 138 22.52 3.75 15.31
C MET A 138 23.63 2.92 15.98
N SER A 139 24.19 3.46 17.05
CA SER A 139 25.14 2.73 17.88
C SER A 139 24.38 1.61 18.61
N HIS A 140 24.68 0.36 18.26
CA HIS A 140 24.26 -0.78 19.07
C HIS A 140 24.99 -0.74 20.43
N PRO A 141 24.28 -0.84 21.59
CA PRO A 141 24.92 -0.77 22.91
C PRO A 141 25.73 -2.01 23.31
N LEU A 142 25.82 -3.06 22.49
CA LEU A 142 26.43 -4.32 22.89
C LEU A 142 27.24 -4.92 21.73
N GLY A 143 28.57 -4.88 21.89
CA GLY A 143 29.51 -5.47 20.95
C GLY A 143 29.42 -6.99 20.90
N GLY A 144 29.48 -7.54 19.69
CA GLY A 144 29.62 -8.98 19.49
C GLY A 144 29.29 -9.46 18.08
N THR A 145 30.35 -9.81 17.34
CA THR A 145 30.47 -10.80 16.25
C THR A 145 29.43 -10.83 15.13
N ALA A 146 29.88 -10.41 13.93
CA ALA A 146 29.45 -10.79 12.58
C ALA A 146 28.03 -11.37 12.46
N GLN A 147 27.03 -10.49 12.54
CA GLN A 147 25.66 -10.82 12.19
C GLN A 147 25.48 -10.60 10.69
N LYS A 148 24.88 -11.61 10.04
CA LYS A 148 24.25 -11.55 8.71
C LYS A 148 23.71 -10.14 8.49
N GLU A 149 24.24 -9.36 7.55
CA GLU A 149 23.90 -7.93 7.38
C GLU A 149 22.40 -7.73 7.55
N GLU A 150 22.01 -7.22 8.72
CA GLU A 150 20.61 -7.04 9.05
C GLU A 150 20.13 -5.89 8.17
N LYS A 151 19.24 -6.21 7.23
CA LYS A 151 18.72 -5.27 6.25
C LYS A 151 18.27 -4.00 6.96
N ARG A 152 18.78 -2.84 6.54
CA ARG A 152 18.42 -1.57 7.20
C ARG A 152 16.92 -1.35 7.03
N PRO A 153 16.21 -0.78 8.02
CA PRO A 153 14.76 -0.53 7.89
C PRO A 153 14.38 0.20 6.59
N CYS A 154 15.17 1.20 6.19
CA CYS A 154 15.03 1.95 4.93
C CYS A 154 15.12 1.11 3.64
N GLU A 155 15.70 -0.08 3.67
CA GLU A 155 15.81 -0.99 2.53
C GLU A 155 14.56 -1.86 2.39
N THR A 156 13.71 -1.89 3.41
CA THR A 156 12.41 -2.59 3.38
C THR A 156 11.34 -1.64 2.88
N ALA A 157 10.79 -1.95 1.71
CA ALA A 157 9.77 -1.13 1.09
C ALA A 157 8.47 -1.19 1.90
N CYS A 158 7.90 -0.03 2.19
CA CYS A 158 6.66 0.06 2.95
C CYS A 158 5.78 1.22 2.51
N GLU A 159 4.49 1.08 2.78
CA GLU A 159 3.48 2.13 2.64
C GLU A 159 2.76 2.39 3.95
N MET A 160 2.52 3.69 4.22
CA MET A 160 1.60 4.17 5.25
C MET A 160 0.23 4.38 4.63
N TRP A 161 -0.74 3.58 5.04
CA TRP A 161 -2.12 3.65 4.57
C TRP A 161 -3.02 4.27 5.63
N VAL A 162 -4.00 5.07 5.19
CA VAL A 162 -5.02 5.68 6.04
C VAL A 162 -6.39 5.60 5.38
N ARG A 163 -7.44 5.53 6.18
CA ARG A 163 -8.82 5.67 5.69
C ARG A 163 -9.16 7.13 5.37
N ALA A 164 -10.08 7.33 4.42
CA ALA A 164 -10.56 8.67 4.05
C ALA A 164 -11.03 9.50 5.26
N GLU A 165 -11.80 8.86 6.15
CA GLU A 165 -12.40 9.52 7.32
C GLU A 165 -11.38 9.92 8.41
N ASN A 166 -10.11 9.60 8.17
CA ASN A 166 -8.98 9.78 9.07
C ASN A 166 -7.88 10.68 8.49
N LEU A 167 -8.07 11.24 7.29
CA LEU A 167 -7.11 12.14 6.64
C LEU A 167 -6.91 13.46 7.40
N ASP A 168 -7.99 14.08 7.88
CA ASP A 168 -7.97 15.40 8.54
C ASP A 168 -7.77 15.33 10.07
N LYS A 169 -7.83 14.13 10.63
CA LYS A 169 -7.57 13.91 12.04
C LYS A 169 -6.06 13.81 12.23
N ALA A 170 -5.59 14.13 13.44
CA ALA A 170 -4.27 13.75 13.94
C ALA A 170 -4.05 12.20 13.97
N SER A 171 -4.86 11.42 13.25
CA SER A 171 -5.00 9.97 13.30
C SER A 171 -4.13 9.21 12.30
N VAL A 172 -3.01 9.78 11.87
CA VAL A 172 -1.85 8.91 11.80
C VAL A 172 -1.46 8.70 13.25
N SER A 173 -1.99 7.63 13.87
CA SER A 173 -1.71 7.36 15.28
C SER A 173 -0.20 7.39 15.49
N GLU A 174 0.23 7.90 16.65
CA GLU A 174 1.64 7.86 17.05
C GLU A 174 2.22 6.45 16.84
N ASP A 175 1.38 5.43 17.09
CA ASP A 175 1.67 4.03 16.79
C ASP A 175 1.95 3.75 15.31
N CYS A 176 1.06 4.11 14.37
CA CYS A 176 1.30 3.90 12.94
C CYS A 176 2.62 4.55 12.49
N THR A 177 2.88 5.80 12.90
CA THR A 177 4.13 6.49 12.57
C THR A 177 5.35 5.76 13.15
N SER A 178 5.29 5.39 14.43
CA SER A 178 6.37 4.66 15.12
C SER A 178 6.64 3.30 14.47
N TYR A 179 5.60 2.54 14.11
CA TYR A 179 5.75 1.28 13.41
C TYR A 179 6.30 1.47 11.99
N TYR A 180 5.87 2.52 11.29
CA TYR A 180 6.47 2.84 9.99
C TYR A 180 7.96 3.08 10.12
N GLU A 181 8.39 3.97 11.01
CA GLU A 181 9.81 4.30 11.19
C GLU A 181 10.64 3.09 11.61
N ARG A 182 10.10 2.25 12.49
CA ARG A 182 10.73 0.99 12.91
C ARG A 182 10.98 0.02 11.75
N PHE A 183 10.01 -0.15 10.84
CA PHE A 183 10.08 -1.17 9.79
C PHE A 183 10.63 -0.64 8.47
N CYS A 184 10.52 0.66 8.23
CA CYS A 184 10.66 1.29 6.92
C CYS A 184 11.68 2.44 6.92
N GLY A 185 12.19 2.80 8.11
CA GLY A 185 13.09 3.94 8.30
C GLY A 185 12.37 5.29 8.25
N GLU A 186 13.16 6.36 8.30
CA GLU A 186 12.66 7.73 8.41
C GLU A 186 12.20 8.35 7.08
N ALA A 187 12.55 7.73 5.94
CA ALA A 187 12.25 8.26 4.62
C ALA A 187 10.74 8.23 4.34
N LYS A 188 10.15 9.40 4.02
CA LYS A 188 8.73 9.58 3.74
C LYS A 188 8.55 10.35 2.43
N PHE A 189 8.32 9.64 1.34
CA PHE A 189 7.91 10.23 0.06
C PHE A 189 6.39 10.40 0.05
N PRO A 190 5.86 11.63 0.03
CA PRO A 190 4.43 11.87 0.09
C PRO A 190 3.74 11.46 -1.22
N LEU A 191 2.63 10.76 -1.11
CA LEU A 191 1.76 10.40 -2.24
C LEU A 191 0.44 11.16 -2.19
N TYR A 192 -0.09 11.39 -1.00
CA TYR A 192 -1.36 12.09 -0.83
C TYR A 192 -1.20 13.59 -1.09
N ASN A 193 -2.03 14.10 -2.00
CA ASN A 193 -2.24 15.52 -2.22
C ASN A 193 -3.72 15.69 -2.54
N LYS A 194 -4.44 16.51 -1.78
CA LYS A 194 -5.90 16.59 -1.90
C LYS A 194 -6.36 16.87 -3.33
N THR A 195 -5.80 17.90 -3.98
CA THR A 195 -6.18 18.29 -5.34
C THR A 195 -5.97 17.16 -6.34
N ILE A 196 -4.84 16.45 -6.28
CA ILE A 196 -4.57 15.31 -7.16
C ILE A 196 -5.50 14.13 -6.81
N CYS A 197 -5.75 13.89 -5.52
CA CYS A 197 -6.59 12.80 -5.07
C CYS A 197 -8.05 12.98 -5.49
N ASP A 198 -8.58 14.20 -5.44
CA ASP A 198 -9.92 14.52 -5.92
C ASP A 198 -10.06 14.10 -7.41
N LEU A 199 -9.05 14.38 -8.25
CA LEU A 199 -9.01 13.94 -9.66
C LEU A 199 -8.97 12.41 -9.84
N VAL A 200 -8.36 11.70 -8.90
CA VAL A 200 -8.27 10.23 -8.95
C VAL A 200 -9.57 9.60 -8.45
N GLU A 201 -10.23 10.18 -7.46
CA GLU A 201 -11.54 9.73 -6.98
C GLU A 201 -12.60 9.79 -8.08
N GLU A 202 -12.64 10.91 -8.82
CA GLU A 202 -13.56 11.16 -9.93
C GLU A 202 -13.35 10.24 -11.14
N ALA A 203 -12.20 9.56 -11.25
CA ALA A 203 -11.94 8.66 -12.37
C ALA A 203 -12.92 7.47 -12.35
N ASP A 204 -13.84 7.42 -13.31
CA ASP A 204 -14.87 6.37 -13.38
C ASP A 204 -14.25 4.98 -13.47
N VAL A 205 -14.69 4.11 -12.56
CA VAL A 205 -14.36 2.69 -12.54
C VAL A 205 -15.60 1.92 -12.97
N THR A 206 -15.55 1.30 -14.13
CA THR A 206 -16.59 0.38 -14.56
C THR A 206 -16.27 -1.01 -14.05
N VAL A 207 -17.20 -1.61 -13.30
CA VAL A 207 -17.16 -3.05 -12.99
C VAL A 207 -17.62 -3.78 -14.27
N THR A 208 -16.79 -3.75 -15.30
CA THR A 208 -17.00 -4.49 -16.55
C THR A 208 -16.19 -5.78 -16.52
N SER A 209 -16.67 -6.79 -17.26
CA SER A 209 -15.86 -7.98 -17.56
C SER A 209 -14.62 -7.64 -18.37
N ASP A 210 -14.62 -6.51 -19.10
CA ASP A 210 -13.53 -6.07 -19.99
C ASP A 210 -13.18 -4.58 -19.86
N ASP A 211 -11.87 -4.35 -19.86
CA ASP A 211 -11.08 -3.19 -20.32
C ASP A 211 -11.37 -1.78 -19.78
N GLY A 212 -10.55 -1.37 -18.80
CA GLY A 212 -10.31 0.03 -18.42
C GLY A 212 -8.89 0.47 -18.81
N CYS A 213 -8.69 1.77 -19.11
CA CYS A 213 -7.43 2.36 -19.58
C CYS A 213 -6.21 1.96 -18.74
N HIS A 214 -5.32 1.18 -19.35
CA HIS A 214 -4.11 0.66 -18.72
C HIS A 214 -2.85 1.40 -19.20
N ARG A 215 -1.95 1.69 -18.26
CA ARG A 215 -0.52 1.58 -18.49
C ARG A 215 0.20 1.22 -17.18
N ASP A 216 0.68 -0.02 -17.15
CA ASP A 216 1.92 -0.61 -16.58
C ASP A 216 2.62 0.18 -15.44
N GLU A 217 3.14 -0.36 -14.33
CA GLU A 217 3.59 -1.70 -13.88
C GLU A 217 3.77 -1.65 -12.34
N LEU A 218 3.31 -2.68 -11.60
CA LEU A 218 3.63 -2.93 -10.17
C LEU A 218 4.60 -4.10 -10.03
#